data_AF-A0A8H6M1S8-F1
#
_entry.id   AF-A0A8H6M1S8-F1
#
_cell.length_a   1.000
_cell.length_b   1.000
_cell.length_c   1.000
_cell.angle_alpha   90.00
_cell.angle_beta   90.00
_cell.angle_gamma   90.00
#
_symmetry.space_group_name_H-M   'P 1'
#
loop_
_entity.id
_entity.type
_entity.pdbx_description
1 polymer ?
#
loop_
_entity_poly.entity_id
_entity_poly.type
_entity_poly.pdbx_seq_one_letter_code
_entity_poly.pdbx_strand_id
1 'polypeptide(L)'
;MILLVKANVVHKNSPKCLKAKKRKEKAETELKKPKNGLLLSFLKKPKISHPSSQTPSQPSSSTTIPRPPLLPLAPSIITPNSEPGILTASPALFPTELTASACPSGDTLAINSHPHHTSNGPTDAEISTMLSRLRLLVTHLPPTVPIATEADVLAQYAEPQRIDDPSISSEDIWEDILNNTLKHGLGWGGNVDVDGVLRRGKLGVEGLLAFVEYFVKQRGVSESLFEGKLSLLMEGMLAKILIAPQYIRGAALGEETINEPECVKIEAPAARTSLSEPTVIAELEINCTPHTSYPFGLYSAQHLPWNYFVKGDRMFLIAHYCKKTFLKSDTDSACISCNSLTQNSIIRGILDHMNHGTHISMTFSYLGFDELVLALKNKTNQNQTKEEGPGNVSASDGCDCIKGHTLGHSCYTHWPPAEERDCSLAGILEKVTEAAQGVYKGKSFSENERMLGTLLWRIGGAWVGHILHRALGRPSVGSLHNVLVRIPVQPSAGKPSTAEISTNALNMLEGIIPIIKNDPNTMGDVEELFRAIDDGNAHLASEATIAGVGILSKENRLHLSRIVLISVDCKKETGPEHAKVLQTVLDGLDDITLVTANK
;
A
#
# COMPACT_ATOMS: atom_id res chain seq x y z
N MET A 1 -19.45 -50.12 -16.17
CA MET A 1 -20.81 -50.69 -16.03
C MET A 1 -21.06 -50.86 -14.53
N ILE A 2 -22.02 -50.13 -13.93
CA ILE A 2 -22.45 -50.26 -12.50
C ILE A 2 -21.34 -49.87 -11.47
N LEU A 3 -21.55 -49.09 -10.40
CA LEU A 3 -22.61 -48.17 -9.97
C LEU A 3 -21.97 -47.15 -8.98
N LEU A 4 -22.17 -45.84 -9.15
CA LEU A 4 -21.91 -44.86 -8.07
C LEU A 4 -22.60 -43.50 -8.34
N VAL A 5 -23.91 -43.44 -8.12
CA VAL A 5 -24.76 -42.24 -8.35
C VAL A 5 -25.83 -42.15 -7.26
N LYS A 6 -26.17 -40.91 -6.82
CA LYS A 6 -27.14 -40.50 -5.78
C LYS A 6 -26.73 -40.70 -4.30
N ALA A 7 -26.28 -39.60 -3.67
CA ALA A 7 -26.31 -39.43 -2.21
C ALA A 7 -26.39 -37.93 -1.78
N ASN A 8 -27.28 -37.11 -2.36
CA ASN A 8 -27.35 -35.68 -1.99
C ASN A 8 -28.73 -34.98 -2.11
N VAL A 9 -29.84 -35.62 -1.68
CA VAL A 9 -31.20 -35.00 -1.73
C VAL A 9 -32.09 -35.29 -0.49
N VAL A 10 -31.53 -35.47 0.72
CA VAL A 10 -32.35 -35.73 1.94
C VAL A 10 -31.86 -34.99 3.20
N HIS A 11 -31.80 -33.65 3.18
CA HIS A 11 -31.57 -32.89 4.42
C HIS A 11 -32.36 -31.59 4.64
N LYS A 12 -33.06 -31.04 3.61
CA LYS A 12 -33.85 -29.80 3.76
C LYS A 12 -35.09 -29.94 4.65
N ASN A 13 -35.63 -31.16 4.82
CA ASN A 13 -36.86 -31.43 5.59
C ASN A 13 -36.62 -32.23 6.89
N SER A 14 -35.38 -32.41 7.35
CA SER A 14 -35.14 -33.23 8.55
C SER A 14 -35.70 -32.53 9.82
N PRO A 15 -36.20 -33.28 10.83
CA PRO A 15 -36.69 -32.68 12.07
C PRO A 15 -35.65 -31.80 12.79
N LYS A 16 -34.36 -32.11 12.65
CA LYS A 16 -33.25 -31.29 13.14
C LYS A 16 -33.18 -29.94 12.41
N CYS A 17 -33.32 -29.92 11.07
CA CYS A 17 -33.34 -28.70 10.26
C CYS A 17 -34.54 -27.81 10.61
N LEU A 18 -35.75 -28.39 10.69
CA LEU A 18 -36.97 -27.65 11.05
C LEU A 18 -36.91 -27.07 12.48
N LYS A 19 -36.32 -27.80 13.44
CA LYS A 19 -36.10 -27.33 14.82
C LYS A 19 -35.04 -26.22 14.90
N ALA A 20 -34.06 -26.19 13.99
CA ALA A 20 -33.12 -25.08 13.85
C ALA A 20 -33.78 -23.84 13.24
N LYS A 21 -34.59 -23.99 12.18
CA LYS A 21 -35.32 -22.88 11.54
C LYS A 21 -36.24 -22.16 12.53
N LYS A 22 -37.07 -22.91 13.26
CA LYS A 22 -37.96 -22.34 14.31
C LYS A 22 -37.21 -21.64 15.45
N ARG A 23 -35.96 -22.04 15.76
CA ARG A 23 -35.11 -21.33 16.72
C ARG A 23 -34.61 -19.98 16.18
N LYS A 24 -34.23 -19.91 14.90
CA LYS A 24 -33.81 -18.65 14.25
C LYS A 24 -34.98 -17.67 14.14
N GLU A 25 -36.12 -18.14 13.66
CA GLU A 25 -37.36 -17.36 13.54
C GLU A 25 -37.80 -16.77 14.91
N LYS A 26 -37.71 -17.55 15.99
CA LYS A 26 -37.98 -17.05 17.35
C LYS A 26 -36.99 -15.96 17.78
N ALA A 27 -35.69 -16.16 17.56
CA ALA A 27 -34.66 -15.19 17.96
C ALA A 27 -34.81 -13.85 17.21
N GLU A 28 -35.10 -13.90 15.90
CA GLU A 28 -35.39 -12.71 15.08
C GLU A 28 -36.69 -11.99 15.53
N THR A 29 -37.65 -12.72 16.06
CA THR A 29 -38.89 -12.15 16.62
C THR A 29 -38.66 -11.50 17.99
N GLU A 30 -37.79 -12.07 18.84
CA GLU A 30 -37.43 -11.48 20.14
C GLU A 30 -36.53 -10.24 20.01
N LEU A 31 -35.73 -10.15 18.95
CA LEU A 31 -34.91 -8.96 18.64
C LEU A 31 -35.72 -7.71 18.25
N LYS A 32 -36.92 -7.89 17.69
CA LYS A 32 -37.77 -6.79 17.17
C LYS A 32 -38.66 -6.11 18.22
N LYS A 33 -38.52 -6.44 19.51
CA LYS A 33 -39.27 -5.77 20.59
C LYS A 33 -38.56 -4.45 20.99
N PRO A 34 -39.24 -3.29 20.95
CA PRO A 34 -38.63 -2.02 21.33
C PRO A 34 -38.28 -2.00 22.82
N LYS A 35 -37.00 -1.77 23.13
CA LYS A 35 -36.50 -1.61 24.50
C LYS A 35 -36.76 -0.18 24.98
N ASN A 36 -37.95 0.06 25.53
CA ASN A 36 -38.25 1.31 26.21
C ASN A 36 -37.25 1.55 27.37
N GLY A 37 -36.77 2.79 27.48
CA GLY A 37 -35.43 3.06 28.01
C GLY A 37 -35.25 2.98 29.53
N LEU A 38 -34.01 2.67 29.93
CA LEU A 38 -33.45 2.91 31.27
C LEU A 38 -31.91 2.72 31.25
N LEU A 39 -31.15 3.66 30.67
CA LEU A 39 -29.67 3.53 30.60
C LEU A 39 -28.86 4.86 30.47
N LEU A 40 -29.39 5.99 30.98
CA LEU A 40 -28.71 7.30 30.94
C LEU A 40 -28.63 8.01 32.32
N SER A 41 -28.50 7.25 33.41
CA SER A 41 -28.42 7.78 34.78
C SER A 41 -26.99 7.96 35.34
N PHE A 42 -25.96 7.40 34.71
CA PHE A 42 -24.62 7.25 35.30
C PHE A 42 -23.59 8.35 34.98
N LEU A 43 -23.97 9.42 34.26
CA LEU A 43 -23.07 10.53 33.91
C LEU A 43 -23.44 11.85 34.62
N LYS A 44 -23.49 11.83 35.96
CA LYS A 44 -23.44 13.05 36.78
C LYS A 44 -22.03 13.25 37.34
N LYS A 45 -21.32 14.28 36.87
CA LYS A 45 -20.03 14.71 37.45
C LYS A 45 -20.23 15.17 38.90
N PRO A 46 -19.33 14.82 39.85
CA PRO A 46 -19.34 15.42 41.17
C PRO A 46 -18.95 16.91 41.06
N LYS A 47 -19.65 17.79 41.79
CA LYS A 47 -19.18 19.16 42.03
C LYS A 47 -18.08 19.12 43.09
N ILE A 48 -16.89 19.56 42.75
CA ILE A 48 -15.85 19.89 43.73
C ILE A 48 -16.15 21.31 44.24
N SER A 49 -16.30 21.47 45.55
CA SER A 49 -16.48 22.75 46.22
C SER A 49 -15.23 23.11 47.02
N HIS A 50 -14.59 24.24 46.71
CA HIS A 50 -13.54 24.79 47.56
C HIS A 50 -14.14 25.31 48.88
N PRO A 51 -13.47 25.14 50.03
CA PRO A 51 -13.82 25.83 51.26
C PRO A 51 -13.44 27.32 51.17
N SER A 52 -14.29 28.18 51.69
CA SER A 52 -13.97 29.58 52.02
C SER A 52 -14.34 29.84 53.48
N SER A 53 -13.70 30.83 54.09
CA SER A 53 -13.70 31.06 55.53
C SER A 53 -14.99 31.68 56.08
N GLN A 54 -15.25 31.42 57.37
CA GLN A 54 -16.19 32.16 58.22
C GLN A 54 -15.66 33.60 58.44
N THR A 55 -16.35 34.61 58.98
CA THR A 55 -17.44 34.62 60.00
C THR A 55 -18.36 35.89 59.81
N PRO A 56 -19.19 36.43 60.75
CA PRO A 56 -20.65 36.49 60.52
C PRO A 56 -21.36 37.88 60.66
N SER A 57 -22.61 38.01 60.17
CA SER A 57 -23.65 38.88 60.79
C SER A 57 -25.11 38.69 60.25
N GLN A 58 -25.90 37.83 60.91
CA GLN A 58 -27.32 37.99 61.36
C GLN A 58 -28.46 38.57 60.41
N PRO A 59 -29.79 38.63 60.79
CA PRO A 59 -30.80 37.84 60.05
C PRO A 59 -32.13 38.57 59.66
N SER A 60 -33.16 37.77 59.30
CA SER A 60 -34.62 38.03 59.06
C SER A 60 -35.06 37.92 57.57
N SER A 61 -36.27 37.47 57.19
CA SER A 61 -37.36 36.70 57.86
C SER A 61 -38.38 36.11 56.83
N SER A 62 -39.16 35.10 57.25
CA SER A 62 -40.45 34.54 56.72
C SER A 62 -41.11 35.08 55.40
N THR A 63 -41.85 34.30 54.59
CA THR A 63 -43.20 33.74 54.94
C THR A 63 -43.81 32.78 53.87
N THR A 64 -44.33 31.62 54.32
CA THR A 64 -45.51 30.78 53.92
C THR A 64 -46.00 30.52 52.46
N ILE A 65 -46.62 29.33 52.28
CA ILE A 65 -47.18 28.64 51.08
C ILE A 65 -48.74 28.73 51.03
N PRO A 66 -49.43 28.77 49.85
CA PRO A 66 -50.37 27.68 49.49
C PRO A 66 -50.55 27.35 47.97
N ARG A 67 -51.27 26.24 47.71
CA ARG A 67 -51.63 25.53 46.44
C ARG A 67 -52.95 24.74 46.71
N PRO A 68 -53.64 24.01 45.79
CA PRO A 68 -53.73 24.02 44.32
C PRO A 68 -55.10 24.60 43.84
N PRO A 69 -56.23 23.92 43.46
CA PRO A 69 -56.55 22.55 42.99
C PRO A 69 -57.38 22.41 41.66
N LEU A 70 -57.45 21.17 41.13
CA LEU A 70 -58.56 20.51 40.37
C LEU A 70 -58.86 20.74 38.86
N LEU A 71 -59.60 19.75 38.32
CA LEU A 71 -59.94 19.36 36.93
C LEU A 71 -61.51 19.26 36.82
N PRO A 72 -62.19 18.56 35.85
CA PRO A 72 -61.80 17.92 34.56
C PRO A 72 -62.78 18.18 33.36
N LEU A 73 -62.50 17.63 32.16
CA LEU A 73 -63.40 16.75 31.33
C LEU A 73 -62.99 16.63 29.83
N ALA A 74 -63.54 15.60 29.16
CA ALA A 74 -63.48 15.23 27.73
C ALA A 74 -64.72 14.31 27.43
N PRO A 75 -64.88 13.54 26.31
CA PRO A 75 -64.24 13.51 24.98
C PRO A 75 -65.25 13.41 23.77
N SER A 76 -64.77 13.29 22.52
CA SER A 76 -65.29 12.52 21.33
C SER A 76 -64.66 13.08 20.03
N ILE A 77 -64.09 12.34 19.06
CA ILE A 77 -64.52 11.18 18.23
C ILE A 77 -65.49 11.57 17.08
N ILE A 78 -65.04 11.49 15.82
CA ILE A 78 -65.70 10.89 14.62
C ILE A 78 -64.82 11.03 13.34
N THR A 79 -64.85 9.99 12.51
CA THR A 79 -64.40 9.85 11.08
C THR A 79 -65.54 9.04 10.36
N PRO A 80 -65.61 8.77 9.02
CA PRO A 80 -64.53 8.67 8.01
C PRO A 80 -64.87 8.95 6.49
N ASN A 81 -63.92 8.64 5.59
CA ASN A 81 -64.07 8.23 4.15
C ASN A 81 -64.69 9.25 3.13
N SER A 82 -64.61 9.09 1.80
CA SER A 82 -64.21 7.96 0.90
C SER A 82 -63.49 8.39 -0.41
N GLU A 83 -63.04 7.40 -1.21
CA GLU A 83 -62.29 7.49 -2.49
C GLU A 83 -63.23 7.59 -3.76
N PRO A 84 -62.84 7.13 -4.99
CA PRO A 84 -62.02 7.82 -6.00
C PRO A 84 -62.71 7.95 -7.38
N GLY A 85 -61.99 8.43 -8.41
CA GLY A 85 -62.47 8.47 -9.81
C GLY A 85 -61.39 8.11 -10.86
N ILE A 86 -61.77 7.32 -11.87
CA ILE A 86 -60.95 6.87 -13.01
C ILE A 86 -61.59 7.40 -14.30
N LEU A 87 -60.80 7.77 -15.33
CA LEU A 87 -61.20 7.58 -16.73
C LEU A 87 -59.99 7.56 -17.69
N THR A 88 -60.23 7.08 -18.93
CA THR A 88 -59.22 6.65 -19.92
C THR A 88 -59.37 7.35 -21.27
N ALA A 89 -58.26 7.66 -21.97
CA ALA A 89 -58.27 7.85 -23.44
C ALA A 89 -56.87 7.75 -24.10
N SER A 90 -56.86 7.25 -25.35
CA SER A 90 -55.82 7.29 -26.39
C SER A 90 -56.53 6.88 -27.73
N PRO A 91 -55.97 6.99 -28.96
CA PRO A 91 -54.61 7.38 -29.37
C PRO A 91 -54.56 8.36 -30.59
N ALA A 92 -53.36 8.55 -31.19
CA ALA A 92 -53.06 8.35 -32.65
C ALA A 92 -52.21 9.42 -33.40
N LEU A 93 -51.39 8.90 -34.34
CA LEU A 93 -50.91 9.45 -35.63
C LEU A 93 -49.71 10.43 -35.76
N PHE A 94 -48.87 10.12 -36.76
CA PHE A 94 -47.81 10.91 -37.42
C PHE A 94 -48.40 11.80 -38.55
N PRO A 95 -47.71 12.85 -39.07
CA PRO A 95 -46.55 12.76 -40.01
C PRO A 95 -45.29 13.50 -39.47
N THR A 96 -44.04 13.43 -39.98
CA THR A 96 -43.34 12.97 -41.21
C THR A 96 -42.70 14.12 -42.01
N GLU A 97 -41.36 14.08 -42.10
CA GLU A 97 -40.44 14.64 -43.12
C GLU A 97 -40.11 16.16 -43.27
N LEU A 98 -38.81 16.36 -43.63
CA LEU A 98 -38.19 17.48 -44.38
C LEU A 98 -38.20 18.89 -43.73
N THR A 99 -37.26 19.81 -44.04
CA THR A 99 -36.17 19.86 -45.04
C THR A 99 -34.88 20.39 -44.42
N ALA A 100 -33.71 20.13 -45.05
CA ALA A 100 -32.51 20.92 -44.80
C ALA A 100 -32.58 22.29 -45.53
N SER A 101 -32.03 23.35 -44.91
CA SER A 101 -31.79 24.64 -45.57
C SER A 101 -30.54 25.32 -44.97
N ALA A 102 -29.94 26.25 -45.73
CA ALA A 102 -28.62 26.78 -45.46
C ALA A 102 -28.59 28.01 -44.53
N CYS A 103 -27.38 28.38 -44.10
CA CYS A 103 -27.09 29.65 -43.42
C CYS A 103 -27.52 30.87 -44.27
N PRO A 104 -27.74 32.02 -43.62
CA PRO A 104 -26.71 33.05 -43.77
C PRO A 104 -26.28 33.72 -42.45
N SER A 105 -25.13 34.40 -42.52
CA SER A 105 -24.59 35.25 -41.46
C SER A 105 -25.44 36.50 -41.22
N GLY A 106 -25.46 37.03 -39.99
CA GLY A 106 -26.19 38.26 -39.67
C GLY A 106 -25.89 38.80 -38.26
N ASP A 107 -25.20 39.94 -38.21
CA ASP A 107 -24.58 40.58 -37.06
C ASP A 107 -25.44 40.86 -35.80
N THR A 108 -24.76 40.75 -34.65
CA THR A 108 -24.70 41.76 -33.56
C THR A 108 -25.99 42.39 -33.03
N LEU A 109 -26.33 42.07 -31.77
CA LEU A 109 -26.36 43.06 -30.66
C LEU A 109 -26.36 42.37 -29.29
N ALA A 110 -26.26 43.15 -28.20
CA ALA A 110 -25.74 42.70 -26.90
C ALA A 110 -26.78 42.62 -25.75
N ILE A 111 -26.25 42.37 -24.54
CA ILE A 111 -26.90 42.45 -23.21
C ILE A 111 -27.68 41.20 -22.76
N ASN A 112 -27.05 40.37 -21.94
CA ASN A 112 -27.41 40.29 -20.51
C ASN A 112 -26.33 39.64 -19.63
N SER A 113 -26.37 39.98 -18.34
CA SER A 113 -25.36 39.62 -17.32
C SER A 113 -25.52 38.20 -16.77
N HIS A 114 -24.40 37.54 -16.46
CA HIS A 114 -24.33 36.32 -15.65
C HIS A 114 -23.14 36.37 -14.67
N PRO A 115 -23.20 35.66 -13.53
CA PRO A 115 -22.28 35.87 -12.40
C PRO A 115 -20.94 35.14 -12.54
N HIS A 116 -19.94 35.62 -11.81
CA HIS A 116 -18.63 34.97 -11.70
C HIS A 116 -18.71 33.64 -10.94
N HIS A 117 -18.67 32.52 -11.68
CA HIS A 117 -18.13 31.27 -11.13
C HIS A 117 -16.63 31.18 -11.42
N THR A 118 -15.81 31.17 -10.38
CA THR A 118 -14.35 30.95 -10.48
C THR A 118 -14.05 29.50 -10.78
N SER A 119 -14.04 29.14 -12.07
CA SER A 119 -13.57 27.82 -12.52
C SER A 119 -12.04 27.76 -12.40
N ASN A 120 -11.56 27.23 -11.28
CA ASN A 120 -10.17 26.80 -11.15
C ASN A 120 -10.02 25.49 -11.93
N GLY A 121 -9.64 25.59 -13.21
CA GLY A 121 -9.31 24.40 -14.01
C GLY A 121 -8.11 23.66 -13.39
N PRO A 122 -8.17 22.31 -13.27
CA PRO A 122 -7.02 21.54 -12.80
C PRO A 122 -5.88 21.66 -13.80
N THR A 123 -4.65 21.82 -13.30
CA THR A 123 -3.44 21.90 -14.11
C THR A 123 -2.93 20.51 -14.50
N ASP A 124 -2.23 20.40 -15.63
CA ASP A 124 -1.76 19.14 -16.24
C ASP A 124 -0.71 18.33 -15.42
N ALA A 125 -0.62 18.54 -14.10
CA ALA A 125 0.30 17.85 -13.20
C ALA A 125 -0.26 16.52 -12.63
N GLU A 126 -1.57 16.26 -12.73
CA GLU A 126 -2.23 15.12 -12.07
C GLU A 126 -2.12 13.77 -12.83
N ILE A 127 -0.98 13.50 -13.49
CA ILE A 127 -0.73 12.22 -14.16
C ILE A 127 -0.30 11.14 -13.14
N SER A 128 -1.28 10.63 -12.41
CA SER A 128 -1.36 9.19 -12.08
C SER A 128 -2.78 8.76 -11.67
N THR A 129 -3.83 9.35 -12.25
CA THR A 129 -5.20 8.86 -12.07
C THR A 129 -5.34 7.40 -12.51
N MET A 130 -6.17 6.62 -11.80
CA MET A 130 -6.40 5.20 -12.09
C MET A 130 -7.00 5.03 -13.49
N LEU A 131 -7.87 5.94 -13.92
CA LEU A 131 -8.37 5.99 -15.30
C LEU A 131 -7.26 6.13 -16.34
N SER A 132 -6.19 6.89 -16.06
CA SER A 132 -5.06 7.04 -16.99
C SER A 132 -4.24 5.76 -17.09
N ARG A 133 -4.01 5.08 -15.96
CA ARG A 133 -3.37 3.75 -15.92
C ARG A 133 -4.19 2.70 -16.65
N LEU A 134 -5.50 2.66 -16.43
CA LEU A 134 -6.41 1.72 -17.10
C LEU A 134 -6.43 1.96 -18.62
N ARG A 135 -6.57 3.22 -19.06
CA ARG A 135 -6.55 3.58 -20.49
C ARG A 135 -5.24 3.16 -21.17
N LEU A 136 -4.09 3.38 -20.52
CA LEU A 136 -2.78 2.94 -21.01
C LEU A 136 -2.72 1.41 -21.18
N LEU A 137 -3.15 0.66 -20.17
CA LEU A 137 -3.18 -0.81 -20.21
C LEU A 137 -4.12 -1.33 -21.31
N VAL A 138 -5.29 -0.72 -21.51
CA VAL A 138 -6.22 -1.06 -22.59
C VAL A 138 -5.57 -0.82 -23.96
N THR A 139 -4.95 0.35 -24.17
CA THR A 139 -4.32 0.72 -25.44
C THR A 139 -3.13 -0.16 -25.82
N HIS A 140 -2.39 -0.69 -24.84
CA HIS A 140 -1.23 -1.56 -25.08
C HIS A 140 -1.54 -3.07 -25.06
N LEU A 141 -2.78 -3.48 -24.81
CA LEU A 141 -3.12 -4.90 -24.65
C LEU A 141 -2.90 -5.67 -25.98
N PRO A 142 -2.10 -6.75 -25.98
CA PRO A 142 -1.56 -7.33 -27.21
C PRO A 142 -2.63 -8.01 -28.08
N PRO A 143 -2.40 -8.13 -29.40
CA PRO A 143 -3.36 -8.73 -30.33
C PRO A 143 -3.67 -10.21 -30.06
N THR A 144 -2.85 -10.88 -29.23
CA THR A 144 -3.04 -12.24 -28.74
C THR A 144 -4.18 -12.40 -27.74
N VAL A 145 -4.63 -11.32 -27.08
CA VAL A 145 -5.85 -11.36 -26.25
C VAL A 145 -7.08 -11.42 -27.18
N PRO A 146 -7.98 -12.41 -27.04
CA PRO A 146 -9.13 -12.55 -27.92
C PRO A 146 -10.14 -11.40 -27.75
N ILE A 147 -10.91 -11.15 -28.80
CA ILE A 147 -11.98 -10.15 -28.81
C ILE A 147 -13.21 -10.73 -28.10
N ALA A 148 -13.86 -9.92 -27.28
CA ALA A 148 -15.06 -10.27 -26.53
C ALA A 148 -16.29 -10.49 -27.43
N THR A 149 -17.12 -11.43 -27.02
CA THR A 149 -18.45 -11.71 -27.55
C THR A 149 -19.52 -11.31 -26.54
N GLU A 150 -20.80 -11.36 -26.93
CA GLU A 150 -21.93 -11.12 -26.02
C GLU A 150 -22.04 -12.17 -24.88
N ALA A 151 -21.30 -13.28 -24.97
CA ALA A 151 -21.25 -14.33 -23.96
C ALA A 151 -20.09 -14.14 -22.94
N ASP A 152 -19.14 -13.24 -23.20
CA ASP A 152 -18.04 -12.97 -22.26
C ASP A 152 -18.51 -12.05 -21.11
N VAL A 153 -18.02 -12.30 -19.89
CA VAL A 153 -18.55 -11.67 -18.66
C VAL A 153 -18.39 -10.14 -18.65
N LEU A 154 -17.46 -9.58 -19.43
CA LEU A 154 -17.28 -8.13 -19.56
C LEU A 154 -18.33 -7.45 -20.45
N ALA A 155 -19.10 -8.19 -21.25
CA ALA A 155 -20.06 -7.62 -22.20
C ALA A 155 -21.16 -6.79 -21.52
N GLN A 156 -21.51 -7.11 -20.27
CA GLN A 156 -22.48 -6.36 -19.48
C GLN A 156 -22.06 -4.91 -19.17
N TYR A 157 -20.78 -4.56 -19.33
CA TYR A 157 -20.26 -3.21 -19.12
C TYR A 157 -20.30 -2.33 -20.39
N ALA A 158 -20.65 -2.88 -21.55
CA ALA A 158 -20.61 -2.14 -22.82
C ALA A 158 -21.63 -0.99 -22.92
N GLU A 159 -22.70 -1.02 -22.14
CA GLU A 159 -23.81 -0.06 -22.13
C GLU A 159 -24.00 0.54 -20.71
N PRO A 160 -23.12 1.43 -20.22
CA PRO A 160 -23.21 1.96 -18.85
C PRO A 160 -24.55 2.65 -18.55
N GLN A 161 -25.16 3.30 -19.56
CA GLN A 161 -26.48 3.94 -19.45
C GLN A 161 -27.62 2.97 -19.15
N ARG A 162 -27.43 1.67 -19.39
CA ARG A 162 -28.46 0.63 -19.16
C ARG A 162 -28.63 0.25 -17.68
N ILE A 163 -27.63 0.54 -16.86
CA ILE A 163 -27.67 0.33 -15.40
C ILE A 163 -27.69 1.65 -14.61
N ASP A 164 -27.66 2.79 -15.30
CA ASP A 164 -27.60 4.11 -14.69
C ASP A 164 -29.00 4.61 -14.31
N ASP A 165 -29.20 4.95 -13.03
CA ASP A 165 -30.45 5.54 -12.56
C ASP A 165 -30.23 7.05 -12.26
N PRO A 166 -30.83 7.97 -13.02
CA PRO A 166 -30.66 9.42 -12.81
C PRO A 166 -31.32 9.96 -11.53
N SER A 167 -32.07 9.15 -10.79
CA SER A 167 -32.69 9.54 -9.50
C SER A 167 -31.82 9.24 -8.27
N ILE A 168 -30.76 8.43 -8.41
CA ILE A 168 -29.92 7.94 -7.32
C ILE A 168 -28.63 8.79 -7.17
N SER A 169 -28.12 8.98 -5.95
CA SER A 169 -26.88 9.74 -5.70
C SER A 169 -25.61 9.00 -6.18
N SER A 170 -24.48 9.71 -6.26
CA SER A 170 -23.15 9.17 -6.57
C SER A 170 -22.70 8.06 -5.60
N GLU A 171 -23.02 8.20 -4.33
CA GLU A 171 -22.68 7.27 -3.25
C GLU A 171 -23.63 6.07 -3.24
N ASP A 172 -24.94 6.31 -3.38
CA ASP A 172 -25.96 5.26 -3.36
C ASP A 172 -25.87 4.38 -4.62
N ILE A 173 -25.66 4.97 -5.81
CA ILE A 173 -25.51 4.21 -7.06
C ILE A 173 -24.25 3.34 -7.03
N TRP A 174 -23.21 3.78 -6.32
CA TRP A 174 -22.03 2.98 -6.09
C TRP A 174 -22.36 1.74 -5.25
N GLU A 175 -22.95 1.87 -4.06
CA GLU A 175 -23.16 0.70 -3.19
C GLU A 175 -24.26 -0.24 -3.67
N ASP A 176 -25.40 0.29 -4.14
CA ASP A 176 -26.54 -0.53 -4.56
C ASP A 176 -26.33 -1.18 -5.93
N ILE A 177 -25.77 -0.45 -6.91
CA ILE A 177 -25.66 -0.92 -8.30
C ILE A 177 -24.22 -1.29 -8.69
N LEU A 178 -23.26 -0.36 -8.63
CA LEU A 178 -21.93 -0.55 -9.23
C LEU A 178 -21.09 -1.58 -8.48
N ASN A 179 -20.99 -1.46 -7.16
CA ASN A 179 -20.24 -2.37 -6.28
C ASN A 179 -20.77 -3.81 -6.41
N ASN A 180 -22.08 -3.98 -6.64
CA ASN A 180 -22.69 -5.29 -6.83
C ASN A 180 -22.49 -5.82 -8.27
N THR A 181 -22.61 -4.98 -9.30
CA THR A 181 -22.34 -5.37 -10.71
C THR A 181 -20.87 -5.73 -10.91
N LEU A 182 -19.94 -5.01 -10.28
CA LEU A 182 -18.51 -5.32 -10.28
C LEU A 182 -18.18 -6.60 -9.49
N LYS A 183 -18.79 -6.83 -8.32
CA LYS A 183 -18.63 -8.11 -7.58
C LYS A 183 -19.04 -9.32 -8.41
N HIS A 184 -20.16 -9.24 -9.13
CA HIS A 184 -20.66 -10.37 -9.92
C HIS A 184 -19.85 -10.61 -11.20
N GLY A 185 -19.53 -9.56 -11.96
CA GLY A 185 -18.79 -9.72 -13.23
C GLY A 185 -17.29 -9.96 -13.09
N LEU A 186 -16.65 -9.33 -12.12
CA LEU A 186 -15.22 -9.53 -11.82
C LEU A 186 -14.99 -10.58 -10.71
N GLY A 187 -16.04 -11.32 -10.33
CA GLY A 187 -16.02 -12.39 -9.31
C GLY A 187 -15.37 -12.00 -7.99
N TRP A 188 -15.46 -10.73 -7.59
CA TRP A 188 -14.58 -10.11 -6.60
C TRP A 188 -14.75 -10.73 -5.20
N GLY A 189 -13.69 -11.39 -4.71
CA GLY A 189 -13.70 -12.20 -3.48
C GLY A 189 -13.71 -13.72 -3.73
N GLY A 190 -13.87 -14.16 -4.98
CA GLY A 190 -13.55 -15.52 -5.44
C GLY A 190 -12.16 -15.60 -6.07
N ASN A 191 -11.69 -16.83 -6.33
CA ASN A 191 -10.48 -17.05 -7.12
C ASN A 191 -10.88 -17.08 -8.61
N VAL A 192 -10.68 -15.97 -9.30
CA VAL A 192 -11.19 -15.73 -10.67
C VAL A 192 -10.10 -16.01 -11.69
N ASP A 193 -10.44 -16.78 -12.73
CA ASP A 193 -9.59 -16.95 -13.89
C ASP A 193 -9.55 -15.64 -14.71
N VAL A 194 -8.51 -14.84 -14.48
CA VAL A 194 -8.31 -13.55 -15.16
C VAL A 194 -8.05 -13.76 -16.66
N ASP A 195 -7.47 -14.89 -17.08
CA ASP A 195 -7.30 -15.23 -18.50
C ASP A 195 -8.63 -15.61 -19.15
N GLY A 196 -9.53 -16.22 -18.38
CA GLY A 196 -10.92 -16.44 -18.74
C GLY A 196 -11.73 -15.15 -18.92
N VAL A 197 -11.50 -14.13 -18.07
CA VAL A 197 -12.24 -12.85 -18.12
C VAL A 197 -11.64 -11.84 -19.11
N LEU A 198 -10.33 -11.87 -19.33
CA LEU A 198 -9.63 -10.81 -20.10
C LEU A 198 -9.89 -10.92 -21.61
N ARG A 199 -10.59 -9.92 -22.16
CA ARG A 199 -10.98 -9.81 -23.56
C ARG A 199 -10.87 -8.38 -24.07
N ARG A 200 -10.58 -8.21 -25.38
CA ARG A 200 -10.55 -6.91 -26.07
C ARG A 200 -11.87 -6.57 -26.78
N GLY A 201 -11.96 -5.38 -27.36
CA GLY A 201 -13.14 -4.87 -28.07
C GLY A 201 -14.19 -4.25 -27.15
N LYS A 202 -15.24 -3.67 -27.75
CA LYS A 202 -16.29 -2.92 -27.04
C LYS A 202 -17.08 -3.74 -26.00
N LEU A 203 -17.07 -5.06 -26.10
CA LEU A 203 -17.68 -5.99 -25.14
C LEU A 203 -16.65 -6.52 -24.10
N GLY A 204 -15.41 -6.02 -24.14
CA GLY A 204 -14.28 -6.41 -23.30
C GLY A 204 -13.77 -5.25 -22.44
N VAL A 205 -12.45 -5.16 -22.27
CA VAL A 205 -11.81 -4.13 -21.43
C VAL A 205 -12.01 -2.71 -21.96
N GLU A 206 -12.18 -2.50 -23.27
CA GLU A 206 -12.55 -1.20 -23.84
C GLU A 206 -13.97 -0.78 -23.41
N GLY A 207 -14.90 -1.74 -23.29
CA GLY A 207 -16.24 -1.51 -22.75
C GLY A 207 -16.18 -1.17 -21.26
N LEU A 208 -15.42 -1.94 -20.48
CA LEU A 208 -15.21 -1.67 -19.06
C LEU A 208 -14.52 -0.32 -18.81
N LEU A 209 -13.57 0.10 -19.66
CA LEU A 209 -12.98 1.44 -19.59
C LEU A 209 -14.03 2.52 -19.85
N ALA A 210 -14.83 2.40 -20.91
CA ALA A 210 -15.91 3.35 -21.20
C ALA A 210 -16.95 3.43 -20.07
N PHE A 211 -17.24 2.30 -19.42
CA PHE A 211 -18.09 2.20 -18.23
C PHE A 211 -17.52 2.97 -17.04
N VAL A 212 -16.26 2.73 -16.67
CA VAL A 212 -15.62 3.44 -15.55
C VAL A 212 -15.48 4.93 -15.85
N GLU A 213 -15.10 5.30 -17.08
CA GLU A 213 -15.05 6.71 -17.50
C GLU A 213 -16.43 7.39 -17.43
N TYR A 214 -17.52 6.69 -17.75
CA TYR A 214 -18.89 7.23 -17.62
C TYR A 214 -19.23 7.52 -16.16
N PHE A 215 -19.07 6.56 -15.25
CA PHE A 215 -19.48 6.74 -13.85
C PHE A 215 -18.58 7.73 -13.09
N VAL A 216 -17.28 7.80 -13.41
CA VAL A 216 -16.39 8.81 -12.84
C VAL A 216 -16.74 10.21 -13.37
N LYS A 217 -16.83 10.39 -14.69
CA LYS A 217 -16.96 11.73 -15.30
C LYS A 217 -18.38 12.30 -15.27
N GLN A 218 -19.39 11.47 -15.53
CA GLN A 218 -20.79 11.90 -15.67
C GLN A 218 -21.59 11.76 -14.37
N ARG A 219 -21.23 10.79 -13.51
CA ARG A 219 -21.90 10.52 -12.23
C ARG A 219 -21.09 10.93 -11.00
N GLY A 220 -19.85 11.39 -11.16
CA GLY A 220 -19.01 11.89 -10.06
C GLY A 220 -18.49 10.82 -9.09
N VAL A 221 -18.58 9.53 -9.45
CA VAL A 221 -18.15 8.42 -8.58
C VAL A 221 -16.62 8.43 -8.45
N SER A 222 -16.10 8.39 -7.22
CA SER A 222 -14.65 8.46 -6.96
C SER A 222 -13.87 7.31 -7.61
N GLU A 223 -12.78 7.63 -8.33
CA GLU A 223 -11.88 6.62 -8.93
C GLU A 223 -11.36 5.60 -7.92
N SER A 224 -11.11 6.03 -6.68
CA SER A 224 -10.60 5.17 -5.59
C SER A 224 -11.49 3.96 -5.28
N LEU A 225 -12.79 4.08 -5.52
CA LEU A 225 -13.77 3.00 -5.32
C LEU A 225 -13.62 1.92 -6.39
N PHE A 226 -13.29 2.30 -7.62
CA PHE A 226 -13.00 1.40 -8.72
C PHE A 226 -11.60 0.77 -8.61
N GLU A 227 -10.59 1.50 -8.13
CA GLU A 227 -9.20 1.05 -8.14
C GLU A 227 -9.04 -0.34 -7.48
N GLY A 228 -9.49 -0.50 -6.23
CA GLY A 228 -9.42 -1.79 -5.52
C GLY A 228 -10.30 -2.90 -6.10
N LYS A 229 -11.22 -2.59 -7.02
CA LYS A 229 -11.97 -3.59 -7.81
C LYS A 229 -11.21 -4.02 -9.06
N LEU A 230 -10.41 -3.13 -9.64
CA LEU A 230 -9.77 -3.29 -10.92
C LEU A 230 -8.29 -3.70 -10.83
N SER A 231 -7.62 -3.58 -9.66
CA SER A 231 -6.20 -3.92 -9.49
C SER A 231 -5.82 -5.28 -10.10
N LEU A 232 -6.55 -6.36 -9.74
CA LEU A 232 -6.28 -7.72 -10.22
C LEU A 232 -6.42 -7.85 -11.75
N LEU A 233 -7.39 -7.14 -12.35
CA LEU A 233 -7.56 -7.12 -13.80
C LEU A 233 -6.46 -6.30 -14.49
N MET A 234 -6.08 -5.16 -13.92
CA MET A 234 -4.97 -4.32 -14.39
C MET A 234 -3.62 -5.04 -14.29
N GLU A 235 -3.42 -5.87 -13.27
CA GLU A 235 -2.25 -6.75 -13.11
C GLU A 235 -2.24 -7.86 -14.17
N GLY A 236 -3.38 -8.52 -14.42
CA GLY A 236 -3.51 -9.49 -15.52
C GLY A 236 -3.26 -8.88 -16.90
N MET A 237 -3.76 -7.65 -17.14
CA MET A 237 -3.46 -6.89 -18.35
C MET A 237 -1.97 -6.61 -18.51
N LEU A 238 -1.32 -6.12 -17.44
CA LEU A 238 0.12 -5.86 -17.42
C LEU A 238 0.93 -7.14 -17.66
N ALA A 239 0.52 -8.26 -17.06
CA ALA A 239 1.15 -9.56 -17.30
C ALA A 239 1.05 -9.98 -18.78
N LYS A 240 -0.10 -9.81 -19.45
CA LYS A 240 -0.20 -10.07 -20.90
C LYS A 240 0.68 -9.14 -21.73
N ILE A 241 0.79 -7.86 -21.37
CA ILE A 241 1.67 -6.89 -22.06
C ILE A 241 3.16 -7.29 -21.92
N LEU A 242 3.58 -7.74 -20.74
CA LEU A 242 4.96 -8.16 -20.47
C LEU A 242 5.32 -9.52 -21.08
N ILE A 243 4.37 -10.47 -21.12
CA ILE A 243 4.58 -11.81 -21.69
C ILE A 243 4.52 -11.82 -23.22
N ALA A 244 3.85 -10.83 -23.84
CA ALA A 244 3.78 -10.72 -25.29
C ALA A 244 5.19 -10.61 -25.93
N PRO A 245 5.59 -11.57 -26.79
CA PRO A 245 6.82 -11.41 -27.56
C PRO A 245 6.76 -10.12 -28.37
N GLN A 246 7.90 -9.43 -28.54
CA GLN A 246 7.98 -8.17 -29.29
C GLN A 246 7.86 -8.41 -30.81
N TYR A 247 6.68 -8.86 -31.25
CA TYR A 247 6.36 -9.24 -32.61
C TYR A 247 6.32 -8.04 -33.58
N ILE A 248 6.27 -6.81 -33.03
CA ILE A 248 6.31 -5.56 -33.77
C ILE A 248 7.76 -5.21 -34.15
N ARG A 249 8.36 -6.00 -35.04
CA ARG A 249 9.60 -5.64 -35.75
C ARG A 249 9.80 -6.24 -37.15
N GLY A 250 8.96 -7.17 -37.60
CA GLY A 250 9.15 -7.87 -38.88
C GLY A 250 8.21 -7.49 -40.03
N ALA A 251 6.98 -7.07 -39.76
CA ALA A 251 5.92 -7.05 -40.76
C ALA A 251 5.54 -5.63 -41.25
N ALA A 252 6.36 -5.04 -42.13
CA ALA A 252 6.06 -3.74 -42.77
C ALA A 252 6.76 -3.47 -44.13
N LEU A 253 7.06 -4.50 -44.91
CA LEU A 253 7.18 -4.40 -46.37
C LEU A 253 6.53 -5.66 -46.96
N GLY A 254 5.70 -5.49 -47.98
CA GLY A 254 5.02 -6.59 -48.67
C GLY A 254 5.51 -6.72 -50.11
N GLU A 255 5.51 -7.96 -50.61
CA GLU A 255 5.59 -8.27 -52.03
C GLU A 255 4.36 -9.08 -52.42
N GLU A 256 3.80 -8.81 -53.60
CA GLU A 256 2.70 -9.59 -54.17
C GLU A 256 3.23 -10.79 -54.97
N THR A 257 2.36 -11.78 -55.16
CA THR A 257 2.69 -13.13 -55.66
C THR A 257 3.18 -13.18 -57.11
N ILE A 258 4.27 -13.91 -57.37
CA ILE A 258 4.56 -14.58 -58.66
C ILE A 258 5.04 -16.03 -58.37
N ASN A 259 4.78 -16.94 -59.32
CA ASN A 259 4.86 -18.41 -59.21
C ASN A 259 6.25 -19.00 -58.90
N GLU A 260 6.28 -20.25 -58.42
CA GLU A 260 7.41 -21.17 -58.56
C GLU A 260 7.86 -21.28 -60.04
N PRO A 261 9.17 -21.36 -60.32
CA PRO A 261 9.70 -22.69 -60.67
C PRO A 261 11.14 -22.99 -60.22
N GLU A 262 11.42 -24.30 -60.13
CA GLU A 262 12.71 -25.01 -60.17
C GLU A 262 13.89 -24.64 -59.24
N CYS A 263 14.61 -25.70 -58.83
CA CYS A 263 15.70 -25.62 -57.87
C CYS A 263 17.03 -25.21 -58.54
N VAL A 264 17.50 -23.99 -58.27
CA VAL A 264 18.87 -23.56 -58.57
C VAL A 264 19.64 -23.39 -57.25
N LYS A 265 20.79 -24.07 -57.14
CA LYS A 265 21.72 -23.87 -56.01
C LYS A 265 22.42 -22.53 -56.16
N ILE A 266 22.31 -21.66 -55.14
CA ILE A 266 23.09 -20.43 -55.02
C ILE A 266 23.83 -20.47 -53.69
N GLU A 267 25.10 -20.08 -53.70
CA GLU A 267 26.00 -20.15 -52.54
C GLU A 267 25.73 -19.01 -51.54
N ALA A 268 26.05 -19.25 -50.26
CA ALA A 268 25.69 -18.32 -49.18
C ALA A 268 26.54 -17.03 -49.20
N PRO A 269 25.92 -15.83 -49.32
CA PRO A 269 26.66 -14.57 -49.23
C PRO A 269 27.04 -14.27 -47.77
N ALA A 270 28.34 -14.25 -47.48
CA ALA A 270 28.87 -13.89 -46.17
C ALA A 270 28.78 -12.37 -45.92
N ALA A 271 27.62 -11.89 -45.47
CA ALA A 271 27.39 -10.49 -45.11
C ALA A 271 26.79 -10.35 -43.71
N ARG A 272 27.63 -10.29 -42.67
CA ARG A 272 27.22 -9.76 -41.36
C ARG A 272 27.08 -8.25 -41.48
N THR A 273 25.86 -7.76 -41.61
CA THR A 273 25.57 -6.32 -41.55
C THR A 273 25.90 -5.80 -40.15
N SER A 274 27.08 -5.22 -39.97
CA SER A 274 27.41 -4.46 -38.78
C SER A 274 26.40 -3.32 -38.65
N LEU A 275 25.64 -3.26 -37.55
CA LEU A 275 24.90 -2.05 -37.22
C LEU A 275 25.92 -0.93 -37.12
N SER A 276 25.79 0.09 -37.99
CA SER A 276 26.52 1.33 -37.85
C SER A 276 26.26 1.89 -36.46
N GLU A 277 27.33 2.20 -35.73
CA GLU A 277 27.23 2.69 -34.37
C GLU A 277 26.31 3.93 -34.31
N PRO A 278 25.50 4.12 -33.25
CA PRO A 278 24.61 5.26 -33.17
C PRO A 278 25.44 6.55 -33.11
N THR A 279 25.39 7.34 -34.19
CA THR A 279 26.05 8.66 -34.26
C THR A 279 25.67 9.50 -33.05
N VAL A 280 26.66 10.21 -32.49
CA VAL A 280 26.62 10.77 -31.14
C VAL A 280 25.33 11.54 -30.84
N ILE A 281 24.61 11.09 -29.81
CA ILE A 281 23.42 11.77 -29.28
C ILE A 281 23.78 12.32 -27.90
N ALA A 282 24.06 13.63 -27.86
CA ALA A 282 24.43 14.39 -26.65
C ALA A 282 25.52 13.68 -25.82
N GLU A 283 26.76 13.71 -26.32
CA GLU A 283 27.92 13.35 -25.50
C GLU A 283 28.06 14.32 -24.32
N LEU A 284 28.42 13.76 -23.17
CA LEU A 284 28.59 14.49 -21.92
C LEU A 284 30.05 14.39 -21.49
N GLU A 285 30.75 15.53 -21.49
CA GLU A 285 32.06 15.64 -20.84
C GLU A 285 31.86 15.61 -19.32
N ILE A 286 32.36 14.55 -18.67
CA ILE A 286 32.18 14.27 -17.24
C ILE A 286 33.57 13.93 -16.69
N ASN A 287 33.97 14.57 -15.59
CA ASN A 287 35.28 14.35 -14.94
C ASN A 287 35.35 13.07 -14.07
N CYS A 288 34.28 12.27 -14.08
CA CYS A 288 34.01 11.12 -13.22
C CYS A 288 33.39 9.99 -14.05
N THR A 289 33.44 8.74 -13.59
CA THR A 289 32.91 7.62 -14.41
C THR A 289 31.38 7.69 -14.51
N PRO A 290 30.77 7.60 -15.71
CA PRO A 290 29.32 7.58 -15.84
C PRO A 290 28.65 6.39 -15.14
N HIS A 291 29.39 5.30 -14.97
CA HIS A 291 28.94 4.10 -14.28
C HIS A 291 28.77 4.28 -12.77
N THR A 292 29.44 5.27 -12.16
CA THR A 292 29.39 5.47 -10.71
C THR A 292 28.77 6.80 -10.29
N SER A 293 28.94 7.90 -11.03
CA SER A 293 28.38 9.20 -10.64
C SER A 293 26.95 9.47 -11.15
N TYR A 294 26.42 8.68 -12.10
CA TYR A 294 25.07 8.93 -12.61
C TYR A 294 23.99 8.43 -11.63
N PRO A 295 22.97 9.24 -11.31
CA PRO A 295 21.95 8.88 -10.32
C PRO A 295 20.87 7.96 -10.90
N PHE A 296 21.20 6.67 -11.05
CA PHE A 296 20.28 5.66 -11.61
C PHE A 296 18.96 5.55 -10.82
N GLY A 297 18.98 5.79 -9.50
CA GLY A 297 17.79 5.79 -8.66
C GLY A 297 16.73 6.83 -9.06
N LEU A 298 17.10 7.85 -9.84
CA LEU A 298 16.16 8.85 -10.34
C LEU A 298 15.13 8.25 -11.32
N TYR A 299 15.50 7.20 -12.07
CA TYR A 299 14.56 6.47 -12.93
C TYR A 299 13.47 5.72 -12.17
N SER A 300 13.71 5.36 -10.91
CA SER A 300 12.70 4.76 -10.03
C SER A 300 11.84 5.81 -9.31
N ALA A 301 12.32 7.05 -9.20
CA ALA A 301 11.64 8.14 -8.50
C ALA A 301 10.84 9.06 -9.44
N GLN A 302 11.22 9.17 -10.72
CA GLN A 302 10.67 10.11 -11.68
C GLN A 302 10.62 9.52 -13.09
N HIS A 303 9.58 9.83 -13.87
CA HIS A 303 9.48 9.43 -15.28
C HIS A 303 10.36 10.32 -16.17
N LEU A 304 11.66 9.98 -16.28
CA LEU A 304 12.62 10.73 -17.08
C LEU A 304 12.34 10.54 -18.60
N PRO A 305 12.16 11.60 -19.41
CA PRO A 305 11.80 11.50 -20.83
C PRO A 305 12.96 11.11 -21.78
N TRP A 306 13.98 10.45 -21.24
CA TRP A 306 15.14 9.93 -21.99
C TRP A 306 15.56 8.56 -21.44
N ASN A 307 16.19 7.76 -22.28
CA ASN A 307 16.97 6.59 -21.90
C ASN A 307 18.46 6.96 -21.93
N TYR A 308 19.30 6.21 -21.22
CA TYR A 308 20.75 6.36 -21.27
C TYR A 308 21.42 5.10 -21.82
N PHE A 309 22.66 5.26 -22.26
CA PHE A 309 23.63 4.16 -22.39
C PHE A 309 25.05 4.71 -22.16
N VAL A 310 25.99 3.82 -21.86
CA VAL A 310 27.40 4.14 -21.62
C VAL A 310 28.25 3.29 -22.57
N LYS A 311 29.30 3.87 -23.16
CA LYS A 311 30.20 3.17 -24.09
C LYS A 311 31.63 3.67 -23.89
N GLY A 312 32.48 2.85 -23.26
CA GLY A 312 33.72 3.34 -22.66
C GLY A 312 33.39 4.38 -21.59
N ASP A 313 34.26 5.37 -21.39
CA ASP A 313 34.06 6.40 -20.37
C ASP A 313 33.02 7.48 -20.75
N ARG A 314 32.29 7.31 -21.86
CA ARG A 314 31.34 8.28 -22.41
C ARG A 314 29.89 7.88 -22.16
N MET A 315 29.09 8.85 -21.71
CA MET A 315 27.64 8.73 -21.53
C MET A 315 26.87 9.38 -22.67
N PHE A 316 25.74 8.77 -23.03
CA PHE A 316 24.85 9.23 -24.09
C PHE A 316 23.39 9.18 -23.63
N LEU A 317 22.63 10.24 -23.91
CA LEU A 317 21.20 10.35 -23.54
C LEU A 317 20.31 10.42 -24.78
N ILE A 318 19.38 9.48 -24.93
CA ILE A 318 18.44 9.41 -26.05
C ILE A 318 17.04 9.75 -25.55
N ALA A 319 16.45 10.86 -26.03
CA ALA A 319 15.07 11.21 -25.72
C ALA A 319 14.10 10.10 -26.18
N HIS A 320 13.04 9.83 -25.42
CA HIS A 320 12.06 8.78 -25.79
C HIS A 320 11.44 9.02 -27.17
N TYR A 321 11.22 10.29 -27.52
CA TYR A 321 10.72 10.73 -28.83
C TYR A 321 11.82 10.92 -29.90
N CYS A 322 13.02 10.35 -29.71
CA CYS A 322 14.07 10.35 -30.71
C CYS A 322 13.58 9.65 -31.99
N LYS A 323 13.52 10.40 -33.10
CA LYS A 323 13.05 9.88 -34.40
C LYS A 323 13.97 8.82 -35.00
N LYS A 324 15.23 8.70 -34.53
CA LYS A 324 16.29 7.81 -35.06
C LYS A 324 16.63 7.98 -36.55
N THR A 325 15.98 8.92 -37.23
CA THR A 325 16.29 9.37 -38.58
C THR A 325 17.55 10.23 -38.56
N PHE A 326 18.71 9.57 -38.49
CA PHE A 326 19.98 10.18 -38.90
C PHE A 326 19.88 10.46 -40.41
N LEU A 327 19.71 11.72 -40.79
CA LEU A 327 19.83 12.12 -42.19
C LEU A 327 21.30 11.94 -42.58
N LYS A 328 21.56 11.28 -43.73
CA LYS A 328 22.92 11.06 -44.26
C LYS A 328 23.58 12.32 -44.85
N SER A 329 23.19 13.50 -44.37
CA SER A 329 23.89 14.77 -44.63
C SER A 329 25.02 14.93 -43.62
N ASP A 330 26.14 15.55 -44.02
CA ASP A 330 27.39 15.70 -43.24
C ASP A 330 27.29 16.67 -42.04
N THR A 331 26.18 16.63 -41.32
CA THR A 331 25.88 17.46 -40.15
C THR A 331 25.61 16.56 -38.95
N ASP A 332 26.59 16.44 -38.03
CA ASP A 332 26.50 15.67 -36.76
C ASP A 332 25.49 16.23 -35.74
N SER A 333 24.41 16.84 -36.20
CA SER A 333 23.36 17.41 -35.36
C SER A 333 22.38 16.34 -34.88
N ALA A 334 22.38 16.09 -33.57
CA ALA A 334 21.36 15.27 -32.93
C ALA A 334 19.95 15.81 -33.21
N CYS A 335 18.96 14.93 -33.42
CA CYS A 335 17.59 15.35 -33.74
C CYS A 335 17.01 16.26 -32.64
N ILE A 336 16.10 17.18 -33.01
CA ILE A 336 15.55 18.25 -32.15
C ILE A 336 15.21 17.75 -30.73
N SER A 337 14.47 16.64 -30.61
CA SER A 337 14.04 16.07 -29.32
C SER A 337 15.18 15.60 -28.42
N CYS A 338 16.33 15.22 -29.00
CA CYS A 338 17.54 14.89 -28.24
C CYS A 338 18.38 16.14 -27.96
N ASN A 339 18.46 17.08 -28.92
CA ASN A 339 19.13 18.35 -28.68
C ASN A 339 18.49 19.14 -27.52
N SER A 340 17.15 19.08 -27.38
CA SER A 340 16.42 19.67 -26.25
C SER A 340 16.75 19.06 -24.88
N LEU A 341 17.40 17.88 -24.81
CA LEU A 341 17.87 17.32 -23.53
C LEU A 341 18.95 18.20 -22.88
N THR A 342 19.79 18.88 -23.68
CA THR A 342 20.79 19.86 -23.18
C THR A 342 20.15 21.08 -22.50
N GLN A 343 18.86 21.28 -22.71
CA GLN A 343 18.05 22.37 -22.14
C GLN A 343 17.18 21.91 -20.96
N ASN A 344 17.10 20.59 -20.70
CA ASN A 344 16.33 20.04 -19.60
C ASN A 344 16.98 20.37 -18.24
N SER A 345 16.21 20.95 -17.32
CA SER A 345 16.68 21.36 -15.99
C SER A 345 17.15 20.20 -15.11
N ILE A 346 16.52 19.02 -15.23
CA ILE A 346 16.89 17.82 -14.47
C ILE A 346 18.25 17.31 -14.97
N ILE A 347 18.47 17.23 -16.29
CA ILE A 347 19.78 16.86 -16.85
C ILE A 347 20.86 17.84 -16.43
N ARG A 348 20.58 19.14 -16.42
CA ARG A 348 21.52 20.16 -15.93
C ARG A 348 21.86 19.97 -14.46
N GLY A 349 20.88 19.67 -13.60
CA GLY A 349 21.12 19.35 -12.19
C GLY A 349 21.95 18.08 -12.00
N ILE A 350 21.70 17.03 -12.79
CA ILE A 350 22.51 15.81 -12.79
C ILE A 350 23.97 16.13 -13.19
N LEU A 351 24.17 16.88 -14.27
CA LEU A 351 25.51 17.28 -14.74
C LEU A 351 26.25 18.18 -13.75
N ASP A 352 25.53 19.07 -13.06
CA ASP A 352 26.09 19.91 -11.99
C ASP A 352 26.56 19.04 -10.82
N HIS A 353 25.73 18.10 -10.36
CA HIS A 353 26.11 17.15 -9.31
C HIS A 353 27.29 16.24 -9.72
N MET A 354 27.32 15.77 -10.97
CA MET A 354 28.40 14.90 -11.47
C MET A 354 29.75 15.62 -11.63
N ASN A 355 29.77 16.95 -11.73
CA ASN A 355 30.98 17.76 -11.85
C ASN A 355 31.39 18.46 -10.55
N HIS A 356 30.45 18.79 -9.66
CA HIS A 356 30.70 19.53 -8.42
C HIS A 356 30.45 18.71 -7.14
N GLY A 357 29.93 17.48 -7.27
CA GLY A 357 29.53 16.61 -6.17
C GLY A 357 28.10 16.87 -5.69
N THR A 358 27.46 15.85 -5.12
CA THR A 358 26.11 15.97 -4.53
C THR A 358 26.16 16.62 -3.14
N HIS A 359 25.27 17.57 -2.85
CA HIS A 359 25.12 18.08 -1.49
C HIS A 359 24.61 17.00 -0.52
N ILE A 360 25.11 16.99 0.73
CA ILE A 360 24.83 15.96 1.74
C ILE A 360 23.34 15.80 2.11
N SER A 361 22.51 16.81 1.83
CA SER A 361 21.05 16.76 2.03
C SER A 361 20.24 16.30 0.80
N MET A 362 20.89 15.84 -0.27
CA MET A 362 20.19 15.33 -1.45
C MET A 362 19.44 14.03 -1.16
N THR A 363 18.24 13.90 -1.70
CA THR A 363 17.48 12.64 -1.68
C THR A 363 18.29 11.52 -2.35
N PHE A 364 18.27 10.31 -1.80
CA PHE A 364 19.02 9.15 -2.32
C PHE A 364 18.81 8.85 -3.82
N SER A 365 17.69 9.29 -4.41
CA SER A 365 17.44 9.19 -5.86
C SER A 365 18.35 10.07 -6.74
N TYR A 366 18.98 11.10 -6.18
CA TYR A 366 19.90 12.02 -6.86
C TYR A 366 21.38 11.72 -6.58
N LEU A 367 21.66 10.65 -5.83
CA LEU A 367 23.02 10.18 -5.57
C LEU A 367 23.41 9.13 -6.62
N GLY A 368 24.64 9.20 -7.12
CA GLY A 368 25.26 8.11 -7.86
C GLY A 368 25.66 6.96 -6.93
N PHE A 369 26.21 5.90 -7.50
CA PHE A 369 26.69 4.74 -6.77
C PHE A 369 27.84 5.07 -5.82
N ASP A 370 28.79 5.92 -6.22
CA ASP A 370 29.91 6.31 -5.35
C ASP A 370 29.42 7.13 -4.14
N GLU A 371 28.49 8.06 -4.37
CA GLU A 371 27.90 8.89 -3.32
C GLU A 371 27.00 8.06 -2.39
N LEU A 372 26.30 7.05 -2.91
CA LEU A 372 25.58 6.05 -2.10
C LEU A 372 26.52 5.21 -1.24
N VAL A 373 27.65 4.75 -1.79
CA VAL A 373 28.68 4.00 -1.03
C VAL A 373 29.31 4.89 0.05
N LEU A 374 29.56 6.17 -0.23
CA LEU A 374 30.04 7.14 0.76
C LEU A 374 28.99 7.40 1.86
N ALA A 375 27.72 7.59 1.49
CA ALA A 375 26.62 7.74 2.45
C ALA A 375 26.46 6.51 3.36
N LEU A 376 26.59 5.30 2.81
CA LEU A 376 26.57 4.05 3.57
C LEU A 376 27.78 3.91 4.52
N LYS A 377 29.00 4.23 4.07
CA LYS A 377 30.20 4.26 4.93
C LYS A 377 30.03 5.25 6.08
N ASN A 378 29.58 6.47 5.79
CA ASN A 378 29.30 7.49 6.80
C ASN A 378 28.24 7.01 7.83
N LYS A 379 27.19 6.32 7.36
CA LYS A 379 26.14 5.76 8.24
C LYS A 379 26.64 4.58 9.07
N THR A 380 27.55 3.76 8.55
CA THR A 380 28.19 2.66 9.28
C THR A 380 29.09 3.20 10.39
N ASN A 381 29.93 4.20 10.09
CA ASN A 381 30.77 4.88 11.09
C ASN A 381 29.91 5.55 12.18
N GLN A 382 28.76 6.12 11.80
CA GLN A 382 27.76 6.67 12.75
C GLN A 382 27.04 5.61 13.58
N ASN A 383 27.12 4.32 13.25
CA ASN A 383 26.56 3.24 14.06
C ASN A 383 27.63 2.65 14.98
N GLN A 384 28.84 2.39 14.47
CA GLN A 384 29.99 1.97 15.28
C GLN A 384 30.27 2.95 16.43
N THR A 385 30.27 4.27 16.15
CA THR A 385 30.43 5.32 17.19
C THR A 385 29.24 5.46 18.17
N LYS A 386 28.15 4.70 17.98
CA LYS A 386 27.06 4.56 18.97
C LYS A 386 27.14 3.24 19.74
N GLU A 387 27.70 2.20 19.11
CA GLU A 387 27.95 0.89 19.72
C GLU A 387 29.17 0.93 20.65
N GLU A 388 30.19 1.73 20.31
CA GLU A 388 31.31 2.14 21.18
C GLU A 388 30.89 3.19 22.25
N GLY A 389 29.62 3.18 22.67
CA GLY A 389 29.17 3.94 23.85
C GLY A 389 29.99 3.56 25.09
N PRO A 390 30.24 4.50 26.02
CA PRO A 390 31.29 4.36 27.03
C PRO A 390 31.14 3.09 27.87
N GLY A 391 32.03 2.12 27.61
CA GLY A 391 32.06 0.84 28.31
C GLY A 391 32.19 1.03 29.81
N ASN A 392 31.49 0.18 30.57
CA ASN A 392 31.25 0.27 32.02
C ASN A 392 32.45 0.81 32.83
N VAL A 393 32.47 2.12 33.09
CA VAL A 393 33.26 2.68 34.20
C VAL A 393 32.57 2.20 35.48
N SER A 394 33.22 1.27 36.17
CA SER A 394 32.69 0.63 37.37
C SER A 394 32.38 1.67 38.45
N ALA A 395 31.12 1.74 38.87
CA ALA A 395 30.67 2.64 39.93
C ALA A 395 31.17 2.14 41.31
N SER A 396 32.35 2.58 41.71
CA SER A 396 32.87 2.49 43.08
C SER A 396 33.08 3.91 43.64
N ASP A 397 32.52 4.14 44.83
CA ASP A 397 32.87 5.19 45.79
C ASP A 397 32.77 6.67 45.35
N GLY A 398 31.60 7.26 45.63
CA GLY A 398 31.52 8.26 46.70
C GLY A 398 31.77 9.76 46.40
N CYS A 399 30.72 10.54 46.63
CA CYS A 399 30.71 11.97 47.04
C CYS A 399 30.93 13.10 46.01
N ASP A 400 30.65 14.32 46.51
CA ASP A 400 31.02 15.65 46.00
C ASP A 400 30.51 16.14 44.63
N CYS A 401 29.19 16.05 44.43
CA CYS A 401 28.47 16.84 43.42
C CYS A 401 28.35 18.34 43.75
N ILE A 402 29.46 19.06 44.00
CA ILE A 402 29.58 20.54 43.97
C ILE A 402 31.03 20.93 43.65
N LYS A 403 31.24 21.82 42.66
CA LYS A 403 32.51 22.28 42.02
C LYS A 403 33.03 21.37 40.89
N GLY A 404 32.59 21.67 39.66
CA GLY A 404 33.09 21.01 38.44
C GLY A 404 32.63 21.66 37.13
N HIS A 405 32.47 22.99 37.10
CA HIS A 405 31.81 23.70 36.00
C HIS A 405 32.81 24.26 34.96
N THR A 406 33.65 23.40 34.39
CA THR A 406 34.55 23.75 33.26
C THR A 406 34.97 22.49 32.51
N LEU A 407 35.08 22.60 31.17
CA LEU A 407 35.28 21.49 30.22
C LEU A 407 34.08 20.52 30.20
N GLY A 408 33.42 20.38 29.04
CA GLY A 408 32.21 19.57 28.91
C GLY A 408 32.38 18.43 27.92
N HIS A 409 31.57 17.38 28.07
CA HIS A 409 31.17 16.50 26.97
C HIS A 409 29.77 15.91 27.25
N SER A 410 29.07 15.58 26.15
CA SER A 410 27.74 14.95 26.01
C SER A 410 27.07 14.34 27.25
N CYS A 411 25.83 14.77 27.53
CA CYS A 411 24.81 13.98 28.24
C CYS A 411 23.49 13.97 27.44
N TYR A 412 23.54 13.47 26.20
CA TYR A 412 22.38 13.42 25.30
C TYR A 412 21.50 12.17 25.55
N THR A 413 20.63 12.22 26.57
CA THR A 413 19.61 11.19 26.77
C THR A 413 18.44 11.34 25.78
N HIS A 414 18.58 10.69 24.62
CA HIS A 414 17.52 10.23 23.70
C HIS A 414 16.35 11.22 23.44
N TRP A 415 16.58 12.19 22.56
CA TRP A 415 15.50 12.99 21.94
C TRP A 415 14.83 12.18 20.81
N PRO A 416 13.49 12.20 20.66
CA PRO A 416 12.80 11.61 19.50
C PRO A 416 12.97 12.50 18.25
N PRO A 417 12.89 11.98 17.01
CA PRO A 417 12.96 12.82 15.81
C PRO A 417 11.95 13.97 15.88
N ALA A 418 12.42 15.20 15.62
CA ALA A 418 11.62 16.41 15.78
C ALA A 418 10.57 16.63 14.67
N GLU A 419 10.46 15.69 13.73
CA GLU A 419 9.73 15.80 12.46
C GLU A 419 8.23 15.49 12.58
N GLU A 420 7.80 14.71 13.59
CA GLU A 420 6.38 14.37 13.83
C GLU A 420 5.60 15.45 14.60
N ARG A 421 6.19 16.63 14.84
CA ARG A 421 5.55 17.77 15.50
C ARG A 421 6.07 19.05 14.90
N ASP A 422 5.21 20.02 14.61
CA ASP A 422 5.57 21.36 14.09
C ASP A 422 6.28 22.24 15.15
N CYS A 423 7.38 21.73 15.68
CA CYS A 423 8.28 22.40 16.60
C CYS A 423 9.43 22.98 15.78
N SER A 424 9.33 24.27 15.44
CA SER A 424 10.43 24.99 14.81
C SER A 424 11.72 24.88 15.64
N LEU A 425 12.88 25.17 15.03
CA LEU A 425 14.17 25.15 15.72
C LEU A 425 14.16 25.96 17.04
N ALA A 426 13.38 27.06 17.07
CA ALA A 426 13.15 27.85 18.28
C ALA A 426 12.43 27.05 19.39
N GLY A 427 11.37 26.30 19.08
CA GLY A 427 10.65 25.48 20.05
C GLY A 427 11.43 24.24 20.54
N ILE A 428 12.44 23.80 19.78
CA ILE A 428 13.42 22.80 20.24
C ILE A 428 14.40 23.46 21.23
N LEU A 429 14.99 24.60 20.86
CA LEU A 429 15.90 25.37 21.71
C LEU A 429 15.24 25.86 23.01
N GLU A 430 13.96 26.25 22.95
CA GLU A 430 13.13 26.60 24.10
C GLU A 430 13.07 25.42 25.09
N LYS A 431 12.75 24.21 24.63
CA LYS A 431 12.67 23.02 25.50
C LYS A 431 14.01 22.53 26.01
N VAL A 432 15.09 22.73 25.25
CA VAL A 432 16.47 22.53 25.75
C VAL A 432 16.79 23.56 26.84
N THR A 433 16.32 24.80 26.71
CA THR A 433 16.48 25.86 27.71
C THR A 433 15.65 25.58 28.97
N GLU A 434 14.38 25.19 28.83
CA GLU A 434 13.54 24.72 29.94
C GLU A 434 14.17 23.53 30.67
N ALA A 435 14.78 22.58 29.93
CA ALA A 435 15.44 21.42 30.51
C ALA A 435 16.71 21.80 31.29
N ALA A 436 17.55 22.69 30.73
CA ALA A 436 18.73 23.23 31.39
C ALA A 436 18.37 24.05 32.65
N GLN A 437 17.22 24.73 32.66
CA GLN A 437 16.66 25.43 33.82
C GLN A 437 15.93 24.49 34.81
N GLY A 438 15.82 23.19 34.51
CA GLY A 438 15.10 22.21 35.33
C GLY A 438 13.57 22.34 35.32
N VAL A 439 13.02 23.25 34.49
CA VAL A 439 11.59 23.50 34.27
C VAL A 439 10.98 22.34 33.48
N TYR A 440 11.62 21.92 32.39
CA TYR A 440 11.22 20.73 31.64
C TYR A 440 11.92 19.48 32.18
N LYS A 441 11.15 18.54 32.70
CA LYS A 441 11.62 17.19 33.04
C LYS A 441 11.04 16.20 32.06
N GLY A 442 11.89 15.65 31.19
CA GLY A 442 11.50 14.59 30.26
C GLY A 442 10.88 13.42 31.03
N LYS A 443 9.67 13.00 30.65
CA LYS A 443 8.95 11.94 31.38
C LYS A 443 9.63 10.59 31.18
N SER A 444 10.46 10.20 32.14
CA SER A 444 10.91 8.83 32.28
C SER A 444 9.72 7.92 32.61
N PHE A 445 9.70 6.73 32.02
CA PHE A 445 8.74 5.70 32.33
C PHE A 445 9.41 4.61 33.15
N SER A 446 8.78 4.24 34.27
CA SER A 446 9.23 3.11 35.09
C SER A 446 9.07 1.79 34.32
N GLU A 447 9.83 0.77 34.69
CA GLU A 447 9.78 -0.54 34.00
C GLU A 447 8.38 -1.15 34.01
N ASN A 448 7.68 -1.08 35.16
CA ASN A 448 6.29 -1.49 35.29
C ASN A 448 5.33 -0.79 34.32
N GLU A 449 5.56 0.49 33.99
CA GLU A 449 4.77 1.21 32.99
C GLU A 449 5.09 0.80 31.56
N ARG A 450 6.34 0.42 31.28
CA ARG A 450 6.76 -0.14 29.99
C ARG A 450 6.18 -1.54 29.79
N MET A 451 6.28 -2.41 30.80
CA MET A 451 5.67 -3.75 30.79
C MET A 451 4.14 -3.68 30.63
N LEU A 452 3.45 -2.85 31.43
CA LEU A 452 2.00 -2.68 31.34
C LEU A 452 1.57 -2.05 30.00
N GLY A 453 2.34 -1.07 29.49
CA GLY A 453 2.12 -0.49 28.17
C GLY A 453 2.24 -1.53 27.07
N THR A 454 3.33 -2.31 27.06
CA THR A 454 3.57 -3.40 26.10
C THR A 454 2.50 -4.47 26.16
N LEU A 455 2.08 -4.89 27.36
CA LEU A 455 1.02 -5.89 27.55
C LEU A 455 -0.30 -5.43 26.92
N LEU A 456 -0.75 -4.22 27.27
CA LEU A 456 -2.03 -3.71 26.80
C LEU A 456 -1.99 -3.33 25.30
N TRP A 457 -0.85 -2.85 24.80
CA TRP A 457 -0.61 -2.65 23.35
C TRP A 457 -0.67 -3.97 22.58
N ARG A 458 -0.04 -5.05 23.08
CA ARG A 458 -0.12 -6.39 22.46
C ARG A 458 -1.53 -7.00 22.51
N ILE A 459 -2.34 -6.68 23.52
CA ILE A 459 -3.73 -7.14 23.62
C ILE A 459 -4.67 -6.37 22.67
N GLY A 460 -4.47 -5.07 22.49
CA GLY A 460 -5.41 -4.18 21.80
C GLY A 460 -4.92 -3.54 20.50
N GLY A 461 -3.74 -3.92 20.01
CA GLY A 461 -3.10 -3.32 18.85
C GLY A 461 -2.68 -1.85 19.05
N ALA A 462 -2.12 -1.26 18.00
CA ALA A 462 -1.58 0.12 18.03
C ALA A 462 -2.60 1.16 18.55
N TRP A 463 -3.89 1.00 18.21
CA TRP A 463 -4.98 1.88 18.66
C TRP A 463 -5.09 1.97 20.18
N VAL A 464 -5.06 0.83 20.90
CA VAL A 464 -5.03 0.82 22.36
C VAL A 464 -3.72 1.42 22.89
N GLY A 465 -2.58 1.17 22.23
CA GLY A 465 -1.32 1.83 22.56
C GLY A 465 -1.39 3.37 22.50
N HIS A 466 -2.01 3.93 21.45
CA HIS A 466 -2.24 5.37 21.35
C HIS A 466 -3.23 5.91 22.40
N ILE A 467 -4.26 5.14 22.77
CA ILE A 467 -5.18 5.49 23.86
C ILE A 467 -4.45 5.52 25.21
N LEU A 468 -3.61 4.54 25.51
CA LEU A 468 -2.83 4.51 26.75
C LEU A 468 -1.84 5.67 26.84
N HIS A 469 -1.20 6.02 25.72
CA HIS A 469 -0.33 7.18 25.64
C HIS A 469 -1.11 8.50 25.87
N ARG A 470 -2.24 8.70 25.19
CA ARG A 470 -3.03 9.95 25.28
C ARG A 470 -3.83 10.10 26.58
N ALA A 471 -4.45 9.02 27.08
CA ALA A 471 -5.39 9.09 28.21
C ALA A 471 -4.74 8.79 29.57
N LEU A 472 -3.71 7.93 29.62
CA LEU A 472 -3.00 7.57 30.86
C LEU A 472 -1.56 8.09 30.91
N GLY A 473 -1.10 8.78 29.86
CA GLY A 473 0.27 9.30 29.78
C GLY A 473 1.33 8.21 29.87
N ARG A 474 1.06 7.00 29.38
CA ARG A 474 2.01 5.86 29.32
C ARG A 474 2.99 6.02 28.14
N PRO A 475 4.01 5.14 27.96
CA PRO A 475 4.90 5.25 26.81
C PRO A 475 4.13 5.19 25.48
N SER A 476 4.60 5.88 24.43
CA SER A 476 4.00 5.78 23.11
C SER A 476 4.28 4.40 22.49
N VAL A 477 3.53 4.02 21.44
CA VAL A 477 3.79 2.78 20.69
C VAL A 477 5.25 2.70 20.23
N GLY A 478 5.82 3.78 19.69
CA GLY A 478 7.24 3.85 19.32
C GLY A 478 8.18 3.68 20.52
N SER A 479 7.89 4.30 21.67
CA SER A 479 8.68 4.10 22.89
C SER A 479 8.62 2.66 23.40
N LEU A 480 7.48 1.97 23.27
CA LEU A 480 7.36 0.54 23.59
C LEU A 480 8.12 -0.32 22.57
N HIS A 481 8.04 0.03 21.29
CA HIS A 481 8.68 -0.72 20.19
C HIS A 481 10.22 -0.62 20.21
N ASN A 482 10.76 0.45 20.79
CA ASN A 482 12.20 0.62 21.03
C ASN A 482 12.68 0.02 22.37
N VAL A 483 11.77 -0.32 23.28
CA VAL A 483 12.06 -1.01 24.55
C VAL A 483 11.85 -2.52 24.45
N LEU A 484 11.03 -2.98 23.49
CA LEU A 484 10.97 -4.39 23.13
C LEU A 484 12.34 -4.85 22.63
N VAL A 485 12.95 -5.78 23.38
CA VAL A 485 14.11 -6.55 22.92
C VAL A 485 13.76 -7.17 21.58
N ARG A 486 14.48 -6.76 20.53
CA ARG A 486 14.44 -7.39 19.22
C ARG A 486 15.24 -8.69 19.34
N ILE A 487 14.54 -9.82 19.37
CA ILE A 487 15.17 -11.13 19.35
C ILE A 487 15.94 -11.27 18.02
N PRO A 488 17.26 -11.51 18.04
CA PRO A 488 18.02 -11.73 16.81
C PRO A 488 17.67 -13.10 16.24
N VAL A 489 16.94 -13.12 15.13
CA VAL A 489 16.77 -14.32 14.31
C VAL A 489 18.05 -14.51 13.52
N GLN A 490 18.76 -15.62 13.72
CA GLN A 490 19.90 -16.00 12.91
C GLN A 490 19.39 -16.39 11.51
N PRO A 491 19.75 -15.66 10.44
CA PRO A 491 19.36 -16.04 9.08
C PRO A 491 20.16 -17.27 8.64
N SER A 492 19.46 -18.31 8.16
CA SER A 492 20.08 -19.37 7.36
C SER A 492 20.29 -18.88 5.93
N ALA A 493 21.45 -19.14 5.36
CA ALA A 493 21.76 -18.86 3.96
C ALA A 493 21.35 -19.98 2.98
N GLY A 494 20.82 -21.09 3.50
CA GLY A 494 20.35 -22.24 2.72
C GLY A 494 19.14 -22.92 3.36
N LYS A 495 18.96 -24.22 3.11
CA LYS A 495 17.93 -25.03 3.78
C LYS A 495 18.23 -25.08 5.29
N PRO A 496 17.41 -24.46 6.15
CA PRO A 496 17.75 -24.31 7.57
C PRO A 496 17.83 -25.68 8.25
N SER A 497 18.96 -25.92 8.91
CA SER A 497 19.24 -27.14 9.66
C SER A 497 18.39 -27.26 10.93
N THR A 498 18.32 -28.47 11.49
CA THR A 498 17.78 -28.68 12.85
C THR A 498 18.47 -27.77 13.88
N ALA A 499 19.78 -27.55 13.72
CA ALA A 499 20.56 -26.66 14.58
C ALA A 499 20.09 -25.20 14.46
N GLU A 500 19.99 -24.63 13.26
CA GLU A 500 19.57 -23.23 13.06
C GLU A 500 18.10 -22.98 13.45
N ILE A 501 17.22 -23.97 13.24
CA ILE A 501 15.82 -23.91 13.70
C ILE A 501 15.78 -23.96 15.23
N SER A 502 16.58 -24.83 15.85
CA SER A 502 16.73 -24.90 17.31
C SER A 502 17.30 -23.59 17.88
N THR A 503 18.39 -23.05 17.31
CA THR A 503 18.96 -21.75 17.70
C THR A 503 17.94 -20.63 17.57
N ASN A 504 17.17 -20.56 16.48
CA ASN A 504 16.13 -19.53 16.36
C ASN A 504 14.99 -19.69 17.38
N ALA A 505 14.57 -20.93 17.68
CA ALA A 505 13.61 -21.20 18.75
C ALA A 505 14.19 -20.90 20.15
N LEU A 506 15.49 -21.10 20.37
CA LEU A 506 16.21 -20.76 21.59
C LEU A 506 16.42 -19.25 21.72
N ASN A 507 16.69 -18.53 20.64
CA ASN A 507 16.74 -17.06 20.61
C ASN A 507 15.35 -16.47 20.95
N MET A 508 14.25 -17.12 20.53
CA MET A 508 12.90 -16.79 21.01
C MET A 508 12.64 -17.05 22.51
N LEU A 509 13.54 -17.77 23.18
CA LEU A 509 13.56 -18.05 24.61
C LEU A 509 14.70 -17.32 25.33
N GLU A 510 15.53 -16.54 24.64
CA GLU A 510 16.83 -16.06 25.13
C GLU A 510 16.75 -15.14 26.34
N GLY A 511 15.61 -14.45 26.54
CA GLY A 511 15.33 -13.72 27.77
C GLY A 511 15.27 -14.58 29.05
N ILE A 512 15.40 -15.90 28.92
CA ILE A 512 15.45 -16.92 29.99
C ILE A 512 16.86 -17.57 30.05
N ILE A 513 17.66 -17.47 28.98
CA ILE A 513 18.90 -18.24 28.76
C ILE A 513 20.17 -17.71 29.51
N PRO A 514 20.27 -16.49 30.10
CA PRO A 514 21.44 -16.09 30.91
C PRO A 514 21.79 -17.00 32.11
N ILE A 515 20.93 -17.97 32.43
CA ILE A 515 21.18 -19.04 33.40
C ILE A 515 22.17 -20.11 32.85
N ILE A 516 22.33 -20.25 31.52
CA ILE A 516 22.99 -21.37 30.83
C ILE A 516 24.02 -20.92 29.76
N LYS A 517 24.94 -20.07 30.18
CA LYS A 517 26.37 -19.93 29.74
C LYS A 517 26.84 -20.41 28.34
N ASN A 518 27.32 -19.42 27.58
CA ASN A 518 28.64 -19.33 26.91
C ASN A 518 28.87 -19.85 25.45
N ASP A 519 29.68 -19.03 24.76
CA ASP A 519 30.06 -18.87 23.33
C ASP A 519 31.36 -19.66 22.94
N PRO A 520 32.05 -19.57 21.75
CA PRO A 520 31.82 -18.76 20.52
C PRO A 520 32.22 -19.35 19.12
N ASN A 521 32.04 -18.53 18.05
CA ASN A 521 32.82 -18.44 16.77
C ASN A 521 32.61 -19.48 15.63
N THR A 522 32.93 -19.22 14.33
CA THR A 522 33.87 -18.23 13.71
C THR A 522 33.49 -17.76 12.27
N MET A 523 34.15 -16.70 11.77
CA MET A 523 33.98 -16.03 10.46
C MET A 523 34.26 -16.86 9.17
N GLY A 524 34.77 -18.10 9.26
CA GLY A 524 35.16 -18.88 8.06
C GLY A 524 33.99 -19.21 7.13
N ASP A 525 32.83 -19.48 7.72
CA ASP A 525 31.59 -19.88 7.06
C ASP A 525 31.12 -18.88 5.98
N VAL A 526 31.52 -17.60 6.11
CA VAL A 526 31.18 -16.53 5.15
C VAL A 526 31.95 -16.70 3.83
N GLU A 527 33.23 -17.08 3.87
CA GLU A 527 34.01 -17.34 2.66
C GLU A 527 33.57 -18.63 1.95
N GLU A 528 33.14 -19.63 2.71
CA GLU A 528 32.62 -20.88 2.15
C GLU A 528 31.23 -20.69 1.53
N LEU A 529 30.37 -19.84 2.12
CA LEU A 529 29.10 -19.44 1.52
C LEU A 529 29.25 -18.75 0.17
N PHE A 530 30.21 -17.81 0.01
CA PHE A 530 30.42 -17.16 -1.28
C PHE A 530 30.87 -18.14 -2.36
N ARG A 531 31.80 -19.06 -2.03
CA ARG A 531 32.20 -20.15 -2.95
C ARG A 531 31.01 -21.04 -3.33
N ALA A 532 30.16 -21.39 -2.36
CA ALA A 532 28.98 -22.19 -2.64
C ALA A 532 28.00 -21.50 -3.61
N ILE A 533 27.87 -20.16 -3.55
CA ILE A 533 27.06 -19.38 -4.51
C ILE A 533 27.70 -19.41 -5.91
N ASP A 534 29.01 -19.15 -6.01
CA ASP A 534 29.75 -19.12 -7.29
C ASP A 534 29.80 -20.50 -7.98
N ASP A 535 29.99 -21.57 -7.22
CA ASP A 535 29.93 -22.97 -7.70
C ASP A 535 28.50 -23.44 -8.05
N GLY A 536 27.48 -22.62 -7.75
CA GLY A 536 26.06 -22.96 -7.94
C GLY A 536 25.50 -23.98 -6.95
N ASN A 537 26.24 -24.33 -5.90
CA ASN A 537 25.82 -25.20 -4.80
C ASN A 537 24.83 -24.52 -3.83
N ALA A 538 24.83 -23.18 -3.77
CA ALA A 538 23.87 -22.35 -3.08
C ALA A 538 23.11 -21.45 -4.08
N HIS A 539 21.92 -21.00 -3.70
CA HIS A 539 21.02 -20.23 -4.57
C HIS A 539 20.43 -19.03 -3.83
N LEU A 540 20.36 -17.88 -4.51
CA LEU A 540 19.58 -16.74 -4.05
C LEU A 540 18.08 -17.07 -4.12
N ALA A 541 17.41 -16.99 -2.99
CA ALA A 541 15.97 -17.22 -2.87
C ALA A 541 15.15 -15.99 -3.35
N SER A 542 13.95 -16.26 -3.86
CA SER A 542 13.01 -15.26 -4.37
C SER A 542 11.78 -15.07 -3.48
N GLU A 543 11.44 -16.06 -2.65
CA GLU A 543 10.35 -16.01 -1.67
C GLU A 543 10.81 -16.56 -0.31
N ALA A 544 9.98 -16.43 0.73
CA ALA A 544 10.26 -16.99 2.05
C ALA A 544 9.04 -17.68 2.66
N THR A 545 9.19 -18.95 3.00
CA THR A 545 8.21 -19.76 3.74
C THR A 545 8.39 -19.51 5.24
N ILE A 546 7.42 -18.85 5.86
CA ILE A 546 7.42 -18.56 7.31
C ILE A 546 6.49 -19.55 8.02
N ALA A 547 7.02 -20.37 8.92
CA ALA A 547 6.19 -21.23 9.77
C ALA A 547 6.15 -20.69 11.21
N GLY A 548 4.94 -20.65 11.78
CA GLY A 548 4.71 -20.16 13.13
C GLY A 548 3.91 -21.14 13.99
N VAL A 549 4.40 -21.42 15.20
CA VAL A 549 3.75 -22.29 16.19
C VAL A 549 2.87 -21.44 17.11
N GLY A 550 1.59 -21.77 17.19
CA GLY A 550 0.62 -21.10 18.06
C GLY A 550 -0.26 -22.12 18.79
N ILE A 551 -0.66 -21.83 20.03
CA ILE A 551 -1.43 -22.76 20.85
C ILE A 551 -2.92 -22.66 20.48
N LEU A 552 -3.51 -23.78 20.06
CA LEU A 552 -4.95 -23.93 19.81
C LEU A 552 -5.73 -24.11 21.13
N SER A 553 -5.69 -23.08 21.98
CA SER A 553 -6.49 -23.01 23.21
C SER A 553 -7.93 -22.54 22.95
N LYS A 554 -8.81 -22.66 23.96
CA LYS A 554 -10.08 -21.91 23.99
C LYS A 554 -9.91 -20.47 24.48
N GLU A 555 -8.72 -20.12 24.98
CA GLU A 555 -8.39 -18.78 25.41
C GLU A 555 -7.65 -18.02 24.30
N ASN A 556 -8.32 -17.03 23.69
CA ASN A 556 -7.77 -16.21 22.60
C ASN A 556 -6.44 -15.49 22.96
N ARG A 557 -6.07 -15.45 24.25
CA ARG A 557 -4.81 -14.90 24.76
C ARG A 557 -3.58 -15.75 24.41
N LEU A 558 -3.76 -17.03 24.05
CA LEU A 558 -2.67 -17.97 23.74
C LEU A 558 -2.47 -18.21 22.23
N HIS A 559 -3.27 -17.57 21.38
CA HIS A 559 -3.22 -17.69 19.92
C HIS A 559 -2.09 -16.90 19.22
N LEU A 560 -1.12 -16.37 19.96
CA LEU A 560 0.04 -15.70 19.35
C LEU A 560 0.96 -16.75 18.72
N SER A 561 0.85 -16.92 17.41
CA SER A 561 1.80 -17.69 16.61
C SER A 561 3.18 -17.06 16.68
N ARG A 562 4.15 -17.82 17.20
CA ARG A 562 5.57 -17.47 17.24
C ARG A 562 6.25 -18.04 16.01
N ILE A 563 6.94 -17.21 15.22
CA ILE A 563 7.69 -17.66 14.05
C ILE A 563 8.86 -18.53 14.52
N VAL A 564 8.84 -19.81 14.16
CA VAL A 564 9.92 -20.78 14.49
C VAL A 564 10.81 -21.09 13.29
N LEU A 565 10.35 -20.76 12.07
CA LEU A 565 11.05 -21.00 10.82
C LEU A 565 10.85 -19.81 9.89
N ILE A 566 11.94 -19.37 9.26
CA ILE A 566 11.92 -18.62 8.01
C ILE A 566 12.82 -19.40 7.04
N SER A 567 12.21 -20.18 6.15
CA SER A 567 12.93 -20.91 5.09
C SER A 567 12.79 -20.13 3.80
N VAL A 568 13.87 -19.48 3.38
CA VAL A 568 13.97 -18.84 2.06
C VAL A 568 13.90 -19.92 0.97
N ASP A 569 13.22 -19.61 -0.14
CA ASP A 569 12.80 -20.55 -1.19
C ASP A 569 13.20 -20.00 -2.58
N CYS A 570 13.94 -20.79 -3.37
CA CYS A 570 14.40 -20.40 -4.71
C CYS A 570 13.50 -20.90 -5.86
N LYS A 571 12.34 -21.47 -5.53
CA LYS A 571 11.35 -22.09 -6.44
C LYS A 571 11.85 -23.30 -7.26
N LYS A 572 12.98 -23.87 -6.88
CA LYS A 572 13.45 -25.18 -7.37
C LYS A 572 13.07 -26.34 -6.45
N GLU A 573 12.75 -26.04 -5.19
CA GLU A 573 12.34 -27.03 -4.18
C GLU A 573 11.10 -27.81 -4.65
N THR A 574 11.13 -29.15 -4.56
CA THR A 574 9.95 -29.96 -4.83
C THR A 574 9.04 -30.06 -3.59
N GLY A 575 7.76 -30.39 -3.80
CA GLY A 575 6.79 -30.60 -2.70
C GLY A 575 7.27 -31.56 -1.60
N PRO A 576 7.90 -32.72 -1.92
CA PRO A 576 8.53 -33.58 -0.92
C PRO A 576 9.67 -32.93 -0.12
N GLU A 577 10.42 -32.00 -0.71
CA GLU A 577 11.53 -31.31 -0.03
C GLU A 577 11.05 -30.20 0.91
N HIS A 578 9.93 -29.54 0.57
CA HIS A 578 9.14 -28.69 1.47
C HIS A 578 8.54 -29.52 2.61
N ALA A 579 7.92 -30.67 2.31
CA ALA A 579 7.40 -31.57 3.33
C ALA A 579 8.48 -32.03 4.32
N LYS A 580 9.72 -32.24 3.83
CA LYS A 580 10.88 -32.52 4.70
C LYS A 580 11.26 -31.33 5.59
N VAL A 581 11.18 -30.07 5.11
CA VAL A 581 11.40 -28.88 5.98
C VAL A 581 10.34 -28.81 7.08
N LEU A 582 9.07 -29.06 6.74
CA LEU A 582 7.98 -29.07 7.72
C LEU A 582 8.17 -30.20 8.76
N GLN A 583 8.62 -31.38 8.34
CA GLN A 583 8.95 -32.46 9.26
C GLN A 583 10.10 -32.08 10.19
N THR A 584 11.18 -31.47 9.69
CA THR A 584 12.29 -30.95 10.52
C THR A 584 11.82 -30.00 11.63
N VAL A 585 10.81 -29.15 11.37
CA VAL A 585 10.21 -28.27 12.39
C VAL A 585 9.42 -29.07 13.43
N LEU A 586 8.66 -30.11 13.02
CA LEU A 586 7.92 -30.96 13.94
C LEU A 586 8.87 -31.78 14.84
N ASP A 587 9.88 -32.42 14.25
CA ASP A 587 10.89 -33.22 14.96
C ASP A 587 11.58 -32.37 16.05
N GLY A 588 11.98 -31.13 15.73
CA GLY A 588 12.59 -30.20 16.69
C GLY A 588 11.65 -29.72 17.81
N LEU A 589 10.34 -29.71 17.59
CA LEU A 589 9.35 -29.39 18.63
C LEU A 589 9.08 -30.58 19.56
N ASP A 590 9.10 -31.79 19.01
CA ASP A 590 8.99 -33.03 19.78
C ASP A 590 10.26 -33.26 20.64
N ASP A 591 11.46 -32.96 20.13
CA ASP A 591 12.70 -32.96 20.92
C ASP A 591 12.66 -31.95 22.09
N ILE A 592 12.16 -30.73 21.87
CA ILE A 592 11.96 -29.74 22.95
C ILE A 592 10.98 -30.28 24.00
N THR A 593 9.94 -31.00 23.56
CA THR A 593 8.94 -31.63 24.43
C THR A 593 9.55 -32.79 25.24
N LEU A 594 10.41 -33.62 24.63
CA LEU A 594 11.15 -34.67 25.32
C LEU A 594 12.16 -34.10 26.34
N VAL A 595 12.87 -33.03 25.99
CA VAL A 595 13.82 -32.34 26.89
C VAL A 595 13.12 -31.63 28.06
N THR A 596 11.85 -31.27 27.92
CA THR A 596 11.03 -30.70 29.02
C THR A 596 10.20 -31.73 29.79
N ALA A 597 9.99 -32.94 29.24
CA ALA A 597 9.34 -34.05 29.96
C ALA A 597 10.31 -34.89 30.81
N ASN A 598 11.63 -34.80 30.56
CA ASN A 598 12.69 -35.47 31.32
C ASN A 598 13.41 -34.53 32.33
N LYS A 599 12.76 -33.43 32.73
CA LYS A 599 13.25 -32.43 33.71
C LYS A 599 12.17 -32.13 34.75
#